data_AF-A0A3A8FQI2-F1
#
_entry.id   AF-A0A3A8FQI2-F1
#
_cell.length_a   1.000
_cell.length_b   1.000
_cell.length_c   1.000
_cell.angle_alpha   90.00
_cell.angle_beta   90.00
_cell.angle_gamma   90.00
#
_symmetry.space_group_name_H-M   'P 1'
#
loop_
_entity.id
_entity.type
_entity.pdbx_description
1 polymer ?
#
loop_
_entity_poly.entity_id
_entity_poly.type
_entity_poly.pdbx_seq_one_letter_code
_entity_poly.pdbx_strand_id
1 'polypeptide(L)'
;MRRWPLALLVLLSAPALAQDTAPAATPAPTEPTPAPAPAQPTPPPTPAPAAAQPPAAAPTPAPRKPPQAAATPPAAVPMPTTARPPTPPLPSTAGSVQLGPGREAARPTEEDLSPEGIARAVIHNEARFLFQSLLTGDVRNASVELLYPFQLEDKRFNTPDELIQAWVKQLRTRRTDLITLYDIEVLPIAEMEKKYGKPPARLGLDPRVLKDTWAAVGNLSGHAAIFLFRGSPDLTWHAFAYTD
;
A
#
# COMPACT_ATOMS: atom_id res chain seq x y z
N MET A 1 -22.01 -26.81 -3.78
CA MET A 1 -22.47 -27.29 -2.45
C MET A 1 -21.58 -28.44 -2.00
N ARG A 2 -20.58 -28.18 -1.15
CA ARG A 2 -19.77 -29.24 -0.54
C ARG A 2 -19.75 -28.98 0.97
N ARG A 3 -20.39 -29.89 1.69
CA ARG A 3 -20.47 -29.91 3.16
C ARG A 3 -19.22 -30.63 3.67
N TRP A 4 -18.52 -30.05 4.63
CA TRP A 4 -17.53 -30.74 5.46
C TRP A 4 -18.03 -30.72 6.92
N PRO A 5 -18.39 -31.88 7.49
CA PRO A 5 -18.56 -32.06 8.93
C PRO A 5 -17.35 -32.79 9.54
N LEU A 6 -17.38 -32.95 10.87
CA LEU A 6 -16.42 -33.56 11.81
C LEU A 6 -15.52 -32.53 12.50
N ALA A 7 -15.91 -31.99 13.65
CA ALA A 7 -15.94 -32.67 14.96
C ALA A 7 -14.55 -33.12 15.41
N LEU A 8 -13.95 -32.34 16.31
CA LEU A 8 -12.95 -32.81 17.24
C LEU A 8 -13.26 -32.20 18.60
N LEU A 9 -13.89 -33.03 19.42
CA LEU A 9 -14.34 -32.77 20.78
C LEU A 9 -13.52 -33.73 21.66
N VAL A 10 -12.53 -33.18 22.37
CA VAL A 10 -11.88 -33.79 23.55
C VAL A 10 -11.54 -32.62 24.47
N LEU A 11 -12.39 -32.27 25.45
CA LEU A 11 -12.60 -32.89 26.77
C LEU A 11 -11.58 -32.42 27.81
N LEU A 12 -12.13 -31.90 28.92
CA LEU A 12 -11.66 -31.96 30.33
C LEU A 12 -10.52 -31.00 30.74
N SER A 13 -10.56 -30.24 31.85
CA SER A 13 -11.42 -30.25 33.03
C SER A 13 -11.29 -28.92 33.79
N ALA A 14 -12.42 -28.37 34.25
CA ALA A 14 -12.46 -27.61 35.51
C ALA A 14 -12.76 -28.61 36.64
N PRO A 15 -12.29 -28.35 37.88
CA PRO A 15 -13.27 -28.08 38.91
C PRO A 15 -12.88 -26.93 39.86
N ALA A 16 -13.92 -26.25 40.33
CA ALA A 16 -13.90 -25.41 41.52
C ALA A 16 -13.87 -26.27 42.79
N LEU A 17 -13.24 -25.78 43.86
CA LEU A 17 -13.69 -25.93 45.26
C LEU A 17 -12.85 -25.05 46.20
N ALA A 18 -13.57 -24.37 47.09
CA ALA A 18 -13.08 -23.57 48.19
C ALA A 18 -12.73 -24.43 49.42
N GLN A 19 -11.83 -23.94 50.28
CA GLN A 19 -11.78 -23.98 51.75
C GLN A 19 -10.33 -23.65 52.19
N ASP A 20 -10.12 -22.50 52.84
CA ASP A 20 -10.12 -22.30 54.29
C ASP A 20 -9.06 -23.15 54.99
N THR A 21 -7.96 -22.52 55.42
CA THR A 21 -7.17 -22.81 56.64
C THR A 21 -6.01 -21.79 56.72
N ALA A 22 -6.09 -20.86 57.67
CA ALA A 22 -4.89 -20.26 58.29
C ALA A 22 -4.29 -21.28 59.28
N PRO A 23 -2.97 -21.29 59.54
CA PRO A 23 -2.52 -20.50 60.68
C PRO A 23 -1.13 -19.86 60.53
N ALA A 24 -0.89 -18.95 61.47
CA ALA A 24 0.31 -18.18 61.72
C ALA A 24 1.62 -18.98 61.76
N ALA A 25 2.69 -18.37 61.26
CA ALA A 25 3.99 -18.28 61.94
C ALA A 25 4.89 -17.27 61.22
N THR A 26 5.06 -16.09 61.81
CA THR A 26 6.24 -15.25 61.58
C THR A 26 7.35 -15.75 62.50
N PRO A 27 8.55 -15.98 61.97
CA PRO A 27 9.70 -15.23 62.46
C PRO A 27 10.45 -14.53 61.32
N ALA A 28 10.83 -13.27 61.56
CA ALA A 28 11.81 -12.52 60.77
C ALA A 28 13.26 -12.98 61.11
N PRO A 29 14.31 -12.32 60.62
CA PRO A 29 14.82 -12.30 59.25
C PRO A 29 16.27 -12.86 59.22
N THR A 30 16.57 -13.82 58.35
CA THR A 30 17.96 -14.24 58.10
C THR A 30 18.48 -13.48 56.89
N GLU A 31 19.32 -12.49 57.16
CA GLU A 31 20.10 -11.73 56.20
C GLU A 31 21.07 -12.68 55.46
N PRO A 32 20.95 -12.86 54.13
CA PRO A 32 22.00 -13.50 53.35
C PRO A 32 23.00 -12.43 52.93
N THR A 33 24.24 -12.64 53.37
CA THR A 33 25.50 -12.10 52.87
C THR A 33 25.46 -11.68 51.38
N PRO A 34 26.02 -10.52 51.00
CA PRO A 34 26.11 -10.14 49.59
C PRO A 34 26.92 -11.18 48.82
N ALA A 35 26.27 -11.84 47.86
CA ALA A 35 26.96 -12.58 46.82
C ALA A 35 27.79 -11.61 45.97
N PRO A 36 29.01 -11.99 45.55
CA PRO A 36 29.85 -11.14 44.71
C PRO A 36 29.13 -10.80 43.40
N ALA A 37 29.22 -9.53 43.01
CA ALA A 37 28.62 -9.02 41.78
C ALA A 37 29.07 -9.85 40.56
N PRO A 38 28.15 -10.26 39.68
CA PRO A 38 28.51 -10.79 38.38
C PRO A 38 29.34 -9.77 37.61
N ALA A 39 30.48 -10.22 37.09
CA ALA A 39 31.37 -9.44 36.25
C ALA A 39 30.59 -8.78 35.11
N GLN A 40 30.78 -7.47 34.93
CA GLN A 40 30.24 -6.74 33.79
C GLN A 40 30.75 -7.39 32.50
N PRO A 41 29.88 -7.67 31.51
CA PRO A 41 30.33 -8.08 30.20
C PRO A 41 31.13 -6.95 29.57
N THR A 42 32.37 -7.26 29.19
CA THR A 42 33.30 -6.41 28.48
C THR A 42 32.62 -5.83 27.22
N PRO A 43 32.65 -4.51 26.99
CA PRO A 43 32.13 -3.95 25.75
C PRO A 43 32.90 -4.52 24.54
N PRO A 44 32.22 -4.76 23.40
CA PRO A 44 32.89 -5.20 22.19
C PRO A 44 33.94 -4.18 21.74
N PRO A 45 35.06 -4.63 21.15
CA PRO A 45 36.12 -3.75 20.70
C PRO A 45 35.60 -2.73 19.68
N THR A 46 35.92 -1.46 19.92
CA THR A 46 35.73 -0.35 18.99
C THR A 46 36.37 -0.68 17.65
N PRO A 47 35.65 -0.57 16.52
CA PRO A 47 36.23 -0.71 15.20
C PRO A 47 37.35 0.33 15.02
N ALA A 48 38.53 -0.12 14.60
CA ALA A 48 39.64 0.75 14.27
C ALA A 48 39.22 1.78 13.21
N PRO A 49 39.69 3.04 13.29
CA PRO A 49 39.43 4.04 12.26
C PRO A 49 39.91 3.52 10.91
N ALA A 50 38.99 3.41 9.95
CA ALA A 50 39.34 3.18 8.57
C ALA A 50 40.26 4.32 8.12
N ALA A 51 41.49 3.99 7.77
CA ALA A 51 42.43 4.91 7.17
C ALA A 51 41.76 5.57 5.96
N ALA A 52 41.70 6.91 5.99
CA ALA A 52 41.22 7.72 4.89
C ALA A 52 42.01 7.38 3.63
N GLN A 53 41.33 6.74 2.67
CA GLN A 53 41.87 6.65 1.32
C GLN A 53 41.95 8.06 0.74
N PRO A 54 43.10 8.47 0.18
CA PRO A 54 43.19 9.75 -0.53
C PRO A 54 42.20 9.75 -1.70
N PRO A 55 41.57 10.90 -2.01
CA PRO A 55 40.62 10.99 -3.10
C PRO A 55 41.31 10.62 -4.41
N ALA A 56 40.81 9.55 -5.04
CA ALA A 56 41.14 9.23 -6.41
C ALA A 56 40.75 10.44 -7.29
N ALA A 57 41.70 10.85 -8.11
CA ALA A 57 41.58 11.97 -9.03
C ALA A 57 40.27 11.93 -9.82
N ALA A 58 39.63 13.10 -9.93
CA ALA A 58 38.47 13.31 -10.76
C ALA A 58 38.74 12.80 -12.20
N PRO A 59 37.81 12.07 -12.83
CA PRO A 59 37.93 11.75 -14.24
C PRO A 59 37.89 13.06 -15.03
N THR A 60 38.97 13.31 -15.76
CA THR A 60 39.10 14.38 -16.74
C THR A 60 37.90 14.35 -17.69
N PRO A 61 37.15 15.45 -17.87
CA PRO A 61 36.07 15.48 -18.84
C PRO A 61 36.65 15.23 -20.23
N ALA A 62 36.16 14.18 -20.88
CA ALA A 62 36.50 13.89 -22.27
C ALA A 62 36.18 15.12 -23.15
N PRO A 63 37.05 15.46 -24.12
CA PRO A 63 36.82 16.59 -25.00
C PRO A 63 35.50 16.42 -25.75
N ARG A 64 34.61 17.40 -25.57
CA ARG A 64 33.36 17.53 -26.32
C ARG A 64 33.70 17.56 -27.81
N LYS A 65 33.25 16.52 -28.52
CA LYS A 65 33.21 16.52 -29.98
C LYS A 65 32.40 17.75 -30.43
N PRO A 66 32.94 18.62 -31.29
CA PRO A 66 32.20 19.79 -31.76
C PRO A 66 30.91 19.37 -32.46
N PRO A 67 29.83 20.16 -32.31
CA PRO A 67 28.54 19.88 -32.94
C PRO A 67 28.73 19.79 -34.45
N GLN A 68 28.31 18.66 -35.01
CA GLN A 68 28.27 18.44 -36.44
C GLN A 68 27.32 19.47 -37.03
N ALA A 69 27.86 20.31 -37.91
CA ALA A 69 27.15 21.36 -38.61
C ALA A 69 25.88 20.80 -39.24
N ALA A 70 24.77 21.52 -39.03
CA ALA A 70 23.51 21.29 -39.70
C ALA A 70 23.75 21.23 -41.21
N ALA A 71 23.50 20.07 -41.79
CA ALA A 71 23.40 19.94 -43.23
C ALA A 71 22.19 20.77 -43.68
N THR A 72 22.50 21.79 -44.47
CA THR A 72 21.56 22.56 -45.29
C THR A 72 20.69 21.60 -46.11
N PRO A 73 19.34 21.76 -46.13
CA PRO A 73 18.51 21.05 -47.08
C PRO A 73 18.76 21.59 -48.50
N PRO A 74 18.95 20.74 -49.52
CA PRO A 74 18.98 21.20 -50.89
C PRO A 74 17.60 21.69 -51.32
N ALA A 75 17.66 22.78 -52.09
CA ALA A 75 16.54 23.51 -52.65
C ALA A 75 15.67 22.67 -53.60
N ALA A 76 14.42 23.11 -53.65
CA ALA A 76 13.31 22.77 -54.54
C ALA A 76 13.67 22.24 -55.94
N VAL A 77 12.98 21.16 -56.31
CA VAL A 77 12.75 20.72 -57.70
C VAL A 77 11.22 20.66 -57.91
N PRO A 78 10.68 21.16 -59.03
CA PRO A 78 9.26 21.50 -59.16
C PRO A 78 8.34 20.28 -59.41
N MET A 79 7.06 20.50 -59.08
CA MET A 79 5.92 19.58 -59.10
C MET A 79 5.72 18.84 -60.44
N PRO A 80 5.19 17.61 -60.38
CA PRO A 80 4.09 17.20 -61.23
C PRO A 80 2.79 17.16 -60.41
N THR A 81 1.78 17.89 -60.89
CA THR A 81 0.38 17.79 -60.46
C THR A 81 -0.08 16.35 -60.51
N THR A 82 -0.46 15.78 -59.37
CA THR A 82 -1.27 14.56 -59.33
C THR A 82 -2.27 14.66 -58.18
N ALA A 83 -3.54 14.61 -58.59
CA ALA A 83 -4.76 14.30 -57.86
C ALA A 83 -4.77 14.41 -56.31
N ARG A 84 -5.63 15.31 -55.85
CA ARG A 84 -6.15 15.45 -54.49
C ARG A 84 -6.49 14.09 -53.87
N PRO A 85 -5.99 13.75 -52.66
CA PRO A 85 -6.48 12.61 -51.92
C PRO A 85 -7.97 12.82 -51.54
N PRO A 86 -8.80 11.77 -51.50
CA PRO A 86 -10.16 11.89 -51.02
C PRO A 86 -10.14 12.34 -49.55
N THR A 87 -10.97 13.33 -49.25
CA THR A 87 -11.26 13.82 -47.90
C THR A 87 -11.66 12.65 -47.01
N PRO A 88 -11.12 12.51 -45.78
CA PRO A 88 -11.72 11.62 -44.80
C PRO A 88 -13.17 12.06 -44.53
N PRO A 89 -14.13 11.14 -44.41
CA PRO A 89 -15.49 11.51 -44.05
C PRO A 89 -15.46 12.16 -42.65
N LEU A 90 -16.08 13.33 -42.52
CA LEU A 90 -16.48 13.86 -41.22
C LEU A 90 -17.36 12.80 -40.53
N PRO A 91 -17.23 12.57 -39.21
CA PRO A 91 -18.25 11.83 -38.48
C PRO A 91 -19.56 12.62 -38.56
N SER A 92 -20.47 12.18 -39.43
CA SER A 92 -21.86 12.62 -39.40
C SER A 92 -22.50 12.12 -38.12
N THR A 93 -22.79 13.07 -37.24
CA THR A 93 -23.81 12.97 -36.20
C THR A 93 -25.16 12.67 -36.84
N ALA A 94 -25.49 11.39 -37.01
CA ALA A 94 -26.85 10.89 -37.21
C ALA A 94 -26.85 9.34 -37.10
N GLY A 95 -26.19 8.80 -36.08
CA GLY A 95 -26.41 7.43 -35.65
C GLY A 95 -27.56 7.43 -34.66
N SER A 96 -28.77 7.11 -35.13
CA SER A 96 -29.88 6.71 -34.27
C SER A 96 -29.38 5.59 -33.37
N VAL A 97 -29.15 5.90 -32.09
CA VAL A 97 -28.89 4.90 -31.07
C VAL A 97 -30.16 4.05 -30.97
N GLN A 98 -30.14 2.91 -31.64
CA GLN A 98 -31.05 1.81 -31.40
C GLN A 98 -30.88 1.43 -29.93
N LEU A 99 -31.77 1.93 -29.06
CA LEU A 99 -31.93 1.44 -27.71
C LEU A 99 -32.27 -0.06 -27.79
N GLY A 100 -31.27 -0.91 -27.62
CA GLY A 100 -31.51 -2.23 -27.09
C GLY A 100 -32.07 -2.08 -25.67
N PRO A 101 -33.12 -2.82 -25.28
CA PRO A 101 -33.61 -2.80 -23.91
C PRO A 101 -32.55 -3.49 -23.04
N GLY A 102 -31.88 -2.75 -22.16
CA GLY A 102 -31.04 -3.37 -21.13
C GLY A 102 -29.70 -2.74 -20.79
N ARG A 103 -29.33 -1.59 -21.37
CA ARG A 103 -28.24 -0.75 -20.82
C ARG A 103 -28.82 0.60 -20.44
N GLU A 104 -29.62 0.56 -19.37
CA GLU A 104 -29.90 1.71 -18.55
C GLU A 104 -28.53 2.27 -18.14
N ALA A 105 -28.12 3.37 -18.77
CA ALA A 105 -27.12 4.24 -18.20
C ALA A 105 -27.70 4.64 -16.85
N ALA A 106 -27.23 3.96 -15.80
CA ALA A 106 -27.66 4.22 -14.44
C ALA A 106 -27.55 5.72 -14.25
N ARG A 107 -28.70 6.40 -14.11
CA ARG A 107 -28.68 7.77 -13.61
C ARG A 107 -27.87 7.70 -12.30
N PRO A 108 -26.91 8.61 -12.07
CA PRO A 108 -26.28 8.67 -10.77
C PRO A 108 -27.40 8.73 -9.72
N THR A 109 -27.46 7.69 -8.90
CA THR A 109 -28.43 7.59 -7.81
C THR A 109 -28.18 8.77 -6.87
N GLU A 110 -29.18 9.24 -6.13
CA GLU A 110 -28.96 10.32 -5.13
C GLU A 110 -27.83 9.98 -4.14
N GLU A 111 -27.57 8.68 -3.92
CA GLU A 111 -26.44 8.15 -3.15
C GLU A 111 -25.07 8.39 -3.80
N ASP A 112 -24.97 8.45 -5.13
CA ASP A 112 -23.74 8.74 -5.89
C ASP A 112 -23.36 10.24 -5.79
N LEU A 113 -24.36 11.09 -5.59
CA LEU A 113 -24.20 12.53 -5.39
C LEU A 113 -24.02 12.91 -3.90
N SER A 114 -24.18 11.94 -2.99
CA SER A 114 -23.87 12.11 -1.57
C SER A 114 -22.36 12.33 -1.39
N PRO A 115 -21.92 13.11 -0.38
CA PRO A 115 -20.50 13.26 -0.06
C PRO A 115 -19.79 11.91 0.14
N GLU A 116 -20.49 10.90 0.64
CA GLU A 116 -19.96 9.54 0.80
C GLU A 116 -19.78 8.81 -0.54
N GLY A 117 -20.72 8.99 -1.48
CA GLY A 117 -20.62 8.44 -2.84
C GLY A 117 -19.44 9.04 -3.60
N ILE A 118 -19.27 10.35 -3.50
CA ILE A 118 -18.13 11.07 -4.08
C ILE A 118 -16.81 10.58 -3.45
N ALA A 119 -16.74 10.49 -2.12
CA ALA A 119 -15.56 9.97 -1.43
C ALA A 119 -15.23 8.54 -1.89
N ARG A 120 -16.24 7.66 -1.95
CA ARG A 120 -16.09 6.28 -2.41
C ARG A 120 -15.53 6.22 -3.83
N ALA A 121 -16.03 7.03 -4.75
CA ALA A 121 -15.55 7.08 -6.13
C ALA A 121 -14.09 7.57 -6.23
N VAL A 122 -13.73 8.61 -5.47
CA VAL A 122 -12.35 9.13 -5.42
C VAL A 122 -11.40 8.08 -4.84
N ILE A 123 -11.74 7.52 -3.68
CA ILE A 123 -10.95 6.49 -3.01
C ILE A 123 -10.80 5.25 -3.90
N HIS A 124 -11.86 4.84 -4.61
CA HIS A 124 -11.80 3.70 -5.50
C HIS A 124 -10.81 3.92 -6.65
N ASN A 125 -10.83 5.10 -7.27
CA ASN A 125 -9.87 5.44 -8.33
C ASN A 125 -8.43 5.49 -7.81
N GLU A 126 -8.23 6.08 -6.64
CA GLU A 126 -6.91 6.16 -6.01
C GLU A 126 -6.39 4.77 -5.60
N ALA A 127 -7.23 3.96 -4.97
CA ALA A 127 -6.91 2.58 -4.62
C ALA A 127 -6.57 1.75 -5.87
N ARG A 128 -7.30 1.93 -6.97
CA ARG A 128 -7.01 1.26 -8.24
C ARG A 128 -5.62 1.63 -8.75
N PHE A 129 -5.28 2.92 -8.72
CA PHE A 129 -3.95 3.39 -9.08
C PHE A 129 -2.86 2.76 -8.19
N LEU A 130 -3.05 2.76 -6.87
CA LEU A 130 -2.10 2.17 -5.92
C LEU A 130 -1.92 0.66 -6.13
N PHE A 131 -3.02 -0.10 -6.21
CA PHE A 131 -2.95 -1.55 -6.47
C PHE A 131 -2.29 -1.85 -7.82
N GLN A 132 -2.60 -1.09 -8.86
CA GLN A 132 -1.98 -1.27 -10.16
C GLN A 132 -0.48 -0.96 -10.10
N SER A 133 -0.08 0.06 -9.34
CA SER A 133 1.33 0.39 -9.13
C SER A 133 2.08 -0.71 -8.39
N LEU A 134 1.42 -1.44 -7.49
CA LEU A 134 2.01 -2.63 -6.84
C LEU A 134 2.21 -3.79 -7.81
N LEU A 135 1.25 -4.03 -8.69
CA LEU A 135 1.33 -5.11 -9.68
C LEU A 135 2.42 -4.85 -10.72
N THR A 136 2.58 -3.59 -11.15
CA THR A 136 3.62 -3.19 -12.11
C THR A 136 4.98 -2.94 -11.45
N GLY A 137 5.05 -2.89 -10.12
CA GLY A 137 6.27 -2.59 -9.37
C GLY A 137 6.68 -1.12 -9.35
N ASP A 138 5.80 -0.20 -9.75
CA ASP A 138 6.04 1.25 -9.71
C ASP A 138 5.78 1.87 -8.33
N VAL A 139 6.60 1.44 -7.36
CA VAL A 139 6.51 1.91 -5.98
C VAL A 139 6.85 3.39 -5.84
N ARG A 140 7.71 3.92 -6.72
CA ARG A 140 8.13 5.33 -6.66
C ARG A 140 6.93 6.24 -6.88
N ASN A 141 6.14 5.97 -7.91
CA ASN A 141 4.96 6.77 -8.19
C ASN A 141 3.91 6.63 -7.09
N ALA A 142 3.65 5.39 -6.62
CA ALA A 142 2.76 5.14 -5.50
C ALA A 142 3.16 5.94 -4.25
N SER A 143 4.46 5.96 -3.90
CA SER A 143 4.96 6.58 -2.67
C SER A 143 4.74 8.10 -2.57
N VAL A 144 4.51 8.78 -3.69
CA VAL A 144 4.25 10.24 -3.74
C VAL A 144 2.83 10.58 -3.30
N GLU A 145 1.87 9.70 -3.59
CA GLU A 145 0.45 9.89 -3.29
C GLU A 145 0.06 9.42 -1.88
N LEU A 146 1.00 8.84 -1.13
CA LEU A 146 0.77 8.32 0.22
C LEU A 146 0.93 9.39 1.29
N LEU A 147 0.13 9.24 2.35
CA LEU A 147 0.23 10.05 3.54
C LEU A 147 1.28 9.48 4.49
N TYR A 148 2.24 10.31 4.89
CA TYR A 148 3.24 9.95 5.89
C TYR A 148 2.86 10.49 7.27
N PRO A 149 3.12 9.73 8.34
CA PRO A 149 3.81 8.44 8.35
C PRO A 149 2.93 7.28 7.83
N PHE A 150 3.54 6.43 7.00
CA PHE A 150 2.86 5.33 6.32
C PHE A 150 3.10 4.01 7.06
N GLN A 151 2.05 3.23 7.28
CA GLN A 151 2.13 1.93 7.93
C GLN A 151 2.04 0.80 6.90
N LEU A 152 3.13 0.09 6.67
CA LEU A 152 3.19 -1.07 5.79
C LEU A 152 3.29 -2.33 6.67
N GLU A 153 2.22 -3.11 6.73
CA GLU A 153 2.11 -4.29 7.61
C GLU A 153 2.44 -3.97 9.08
N ASP A 154 3.55 -4.49 9.59
CA ASP A 154 4.04 -4.32 10.96
C ASP A 154 5.00 -3.13 11.12
N LYS A 155 5.36 -2.44 10.03
CA LYS A 155 6.40 -1.39 10.06
C LYS A 155 5.88 -0.02 9.62
N ARG A 156 6.21 0.99 10.43
CA ARG A 156 5.95 2.41 10.17
C ARG A 156 7.12 3.05 9.45
N PHE A 157 6.82 3.84 8.43
CA PHE A 157 7.76 4.57 7.61
C PHE A 157 7.46 6.06 7.69
N ASN A 158 8.45 6.88 8.00
CA ASN A 158 8.25 8.33 8.12
C ASN A 158 8.58 9.07 6.82
N THR A 159 9.34 8.43 5.92
CA THR A 159 9.79 9.03 4.67
C THR A 159 9.49 8.12 3.47
N PRO A 160 9.31 8.71 2.27
CA PRO A 160 9.07 7.93 1.06
C PRO A 160 10.26 7.06 0.67
N ASP A 161 11.50 7.52 0.86
CA ASP A 161 12.68 6.75 0.47
C ASP A 161 12.81 5.43 1.26
N GLU A 162 12.57 5.48 2.58
CA GLU A 162 12.56 4.28 3.43
C GLU A 162 11.46 3.29 3.02
N LEU A 163 10.28 3.81 2.68
CA LEU A 163 9.16 3.00 2.21
C LEU A 163 9.49 2.33 0.88
N ILE A 164 9.99 3.08 -0.10
CA ILE A 164 10.36 2.55 -1.42
C ILE A 164 11.36 1.40 -1.27
N GLN A 165 12.41 1.59 -0.46
CA GLN A 165 13.43 0.56 -0.26
C GLN A 165 12.85 -0.73 0.34
N ALA A 166 11.99 -0.61 1.34
CA ALA A 166 11.36 -1.76 1.99
C ALA A 166 10.35 -2.45 1.08
N TRP A 167 9.52 -1.69 0.39
CA TRP A 167 8.46 -2.22 -0.44
C TRP A 167 9.01 -2.89 -1.69
N VAL A 168 10.00 -2.27 -2.37
CA VAL A 168 10.70 -2.89 -3.52
C VAL A 168 11.35 -4.22 -3.09
N LYS A 169 11.91 -4.29 -1.88
CA LYS A 169 12.47 -5.54 -1.36
C LYS A 169 11.39 -6.62 -1.18
N GLN A 170 10.23 -6.27 -0.63
CA GLN A 170 9.10 -7.21 -0.49
C GLN A 170 8.55 -7.66 -1.85
N LEU A 171 8.36 -6.73 -2.79
CA LEU A 171 7.84 -7.04 -4.11
C LEU A 171 8.79 -7.94 -4.93
N ARG A 172 10.11 -7.84 -4.76
CA ARG A 172 11.04 -8.79 -5.42
C ARG A 172 10.91 -10.22 -4.90
N THR A 173 10.49 -10.40 -3.65
CA THR A 173 10.26 -11.72 -3.06
C THR A 173 8.88 -12.28 -3.42
N ARG A 174 7.92 -11.41 -3.77
CA ARG A 174 6.56 -11.77 -4.17
C ARG A 174 6.48 -11.87 -5.71
N ARG A 175 5.88 -12.91 -6.27
CA ARG A 175 5.59 -12.96 -7.72
C ARG A 175 4.35 -12.13 -8.06
N THR A 176 4.51 -10.82 -8.14
CA THR A 176 3.40 -9.91 -8.48
C THR A 176 2.92 -10.06 -9.92
N ASP A 177 3.73 -10.65 -10.79
CA ASP A 177 3.41 -10.94 -12.19
C ASP A 177 2.24 -11.93 -12.37
N LEU A 178 2.02 -12.80 -11.38
CA LEU A 178 0.91 -13.77 -11.36
C LEU A 178 -0.31 -13.24 -10.62
N ILE A 179 -0.24 -12.03 -10.08
CA ILE A 179 -1.31 -11.44 -9.28
C ILE A 179 -2.19 -10.60 -10.21
N THR A 180 -3.49 -10.89 -10.20
CA THR A 180 -4.50 -10.10 -10.93
C THR A 180 -5.44 -9.45 -9.92
N LEU A 181 -5.64 -8.15 -10.09
CA LEU A 181 -6.67 -7.40 -9.35
C LEU A 181 -8.04 -7.69 -9.98
N TYR A 182 -8.92 -8.38 -9.26
CA TYR A 182 -10.27 -8.69 -9.74
C TYR A 182 -11.27 -7.59 -9.44
N ASP A 183 -11.26 -7.11 -8.20
CA ASP A 183 -12.26 -6.16 -7.71
C ASP A 183 -11.66 -5.28 -6.61
N ILE A 184 -12.22 -4.09 -6.41
CA ILE A 184 -11.90 -3.19 -5.32
C ILE A 184 -13.19 -2.81 -4.63
N GLU A 185 -13.35 -3.27 -3.39
CA GLU A 185 -14.46 -2.89 -2.55
C GLU A 185 -14.04 -1.72 -1.65
N VAL A 186 -14.71 -0.58 -1.78
CA VAL A 186 -14.47 0.58 -0.92
C VAL A 186 -15.58 0.71 0.10
N LEU A 187 -15.21 0.72 1.37
CA LEU A 187 -16.15 0.68 2.47
C LEU A 187 -15.58 1.38 3.72
N PRO A 188 -16.42 2.00 4.55
CA PRO A 188 -15.97 2.61 5.80
C PRO A 188 -15.43 1.54 6.75
N ILE A 189 -14.48 1.91 7.62
CA ILE A 189 -13.78 0.91 8.45
C ILE A 189 -14.73 0.06 9.32
N ALA A 190 -15.83 0.65 9.79
CA ALA A 190 -16.85 -0.04 10.58
C ALA A 190 -17.60 -1.13 9.79
N GLU A 191 -17.74 -0.98 8.47
CA GLU A 191 -18.27 -2.02 7.60
C GLU A 191 -17.22 -3.08 7.27
N MET A 192 -15.94 -2.67 7.20
CA MET A 192 -14.81 -3.58 6.96
C MET A 192 -14.69 -4.57 8.11
N GLU A 193 -14.78 -4.05 9.34
CA GLU A 193 -14.76 -4.87 10.54
C GLU A 193 -15.88 -5.91 10.59
N LYS A 194 -17.05 -5.60 10.00
CA LYS A 194 -18.18 -6.52 9.92
C LYS A 194 -17.98 -7.59 8.84
N LYS A 195 -17.42 -7.22 7.69
CA LYS A 195 -17.26 -8.15 6.54
C LYS A 195 -16.00 -8.99 6.60
N TYR A 196 -14.87 -8.38 6.96
CA TYR A 196 -13.54 -8.96 6.91
C TYR A 196 -12.94 -9.19 8.31
N GLY A 197 -13.60 -8.73 9.37
CA GLY A 197 -13.12 -8.82 10.74
C GLY A 197 -12.22 -7.64 11.12
N LYS A 198 -11.73 -7.64 12.37
CA LYS A 198 -10.91 -6.52 12.86
C LYS A 198 -9.63 -6.37 12.03
N PRO A 199 -9.28 -5.14 11.61
CA PRO A 199 -7.98 -4.89 11.01
C PRO A 199 -6.88 -5.41 11.95
N PRO A 200 -5.82 -6.02 11.41
CA PRO A 200 -4.71 -6.51 12.21
C PRO A 200 -4.21 -5.44 13.20
N ALA A 201 -4.11 -5.78 14.50
CA ALA A 201 -3.70 -4.83 15.54
C ALA A 201 -2.33 -4.18 15.28
N ARG A 202 -1.49 -4.85 14.46
CA ARG A 202 -0.21 -4.36 13.94
C ARG A 202 -0.31 -3.06 13.11
N LEU A 203 -1.48 -2.75 12.56
CA LEU A 203 -1.71 -1.48 11.84
C LEU A 203 -1.74 -0.28 12.79
N GLY A 204 -1.78 -0.49 14.11
CA GLY A 204 -1.68 0.59 15.09
C GLY A 204 -2.73 1.69 14.92
N LEU A 205 -3.93 1.30 14.45
CA LEU A 205 -5.00 2.24 14.11
C LEU A 205 -5.54 2.91 15.38
N ASP A 206 -5.32 4.22 15.50
CA ASP A 206 -5.89 5.00 16.58
C ASP A 206 -7.42 5.09 16.44
N PRO A 207 -8.21 4.80 17.50
CA PRO A 207 -9.67 4.82 17.47
C PRO A 207 -10.27 6.19 17.17
N ARG A 208 -9.48 7.26 17.30
CA ARG A 208 -9.87 8.62 16.92
C ARG A 208 -9.83 8.84 15.41
N VAL A 209 -8.90 8.17 14.71
CA VAL A 209 -8.66 8.34 13.28
C VAL A 209 -9.60 7.44 12.47
N LEU A 210 -10.07 6.34 13.08
CA LEU A 210 -10.96 5.35 12.46
C LEU A 210 -12.29 5.93 11.93
N LYS A 211 -12.82 7.02 12.50
CA LYS A 211 -14.13 7.57 12.11
C LYS A 211 -14.14 8.17 10.70
N ASP A 212 -13.03 8.79 10.30
CA ASP A 212 -12.85 9.40 8.98
C ASP A 212 -11.97 8.51 8.07
N THR A 213 -11.86 7.23 8.41
CA THR A 213 -11.04 6.25 7.69
C THR A 213 -11.92 5.36 6.83
N TRP A 214 -11.51 5.25 5.57
CA TRP A 214 -12.09 4.34 4.60
C TRP A 214 -11.12 3.21 4.30
N ALA A 215 -11.65 2.01 4.08
CA ALA A 215 -10.89 0.86 3.67
C ALA A 215 -11.20 0.57 2.19
N ALA A 216 -10.15 0.43 1.38
CA ALA A 216 -10.26 -0.13 0.04
C ALA A 216 -9.68 -1.54 0.08
N VAL A 217 -10.53 -2.53 -0.12
CA VAL A 217 -10.18 -3.96 -0.14
C VAL A 217 -10.07 -4.41 -1.58
N GLY A 218 -8.85 -4.62 -2.05
CA GLY A 218 -8.56 -5.18 -3.36
C GLY A 218 -8.48 -6.70 -3.30
N ASN A 219 -9.19 -7.39 -4.19
CA ASN A 219 -9.04 -8.83 -4.38
C ASN A 219 -7.89 -9.11 -5.36
N LEU A 220 -6.74 -9.50 -4.79
CA LEU A 220 -5.52 -9.85 -5.49
C LEU A 220 -5.43 -11.39 -5.63
N SER A 221 -5.85 -11.92 -6.78
CA SER A 221 -5.79 -13.38 -7.05
C SER A 221 -6.46 -14.28 -5.98
N GLY A 222 -7.51 -13.79 -5.30
CA GLY A 222 -8.20 -14.51 -4.22
C GLY A 222 -7.73 -14.13 -2.80
N HIS A 223 -6.75 -13.24 -2.68
CA HIS A 223 -6.29 -12.68 -1.40
C HIS A 223 -6.83 -11.24 -1.22
N ALA A 224 -7.21 -10.90 0.00
CA ALA A 224 -7.73 -9.58 0.33
C ALA A 224 -6.57 -8.68 0.77
N ALA A 225 -6.20 -7.73 -0.09
CA ALA A 225 -5.26 -6.67 0.25
C ALA A 225 -6.04 -5.40 0.60
N ILE A 226 -5.64 -4.70 1.64
CA ILE A 226 -6.39 -3.58 2.21
C ILE A 226 -5.50 -2.35 2.24
N PHE A 227 -5.95 -1.28 1.60
CA PHE A 227 -5.44 0.07 1.81
C PHE A 227 -6.38 0.85 2.71
N LEU A 228 -5.81 1.62 3.64
CA LEU A 228 -6.57 2.52 4.50
C LEU A 228 -6.34 3.96 4.06
N PHE A 229 -7.45 4.64 3.82
CA PHE A 229 -7.51 6.01 3.35
C PHE A 229 -8.03 6.91 4.43
N ARG A 230 -7.46 8.11 4.49
CA ARG A 230 -7.93 9.16 5.36
C ARG A 230 -8.26 10.39 4.54
N GLY A 231 -9.38 11.01 4.88
CA GLY A 231 -9.83 12.26 4.29
C GLY A 231 -9.12 13.44 4.94
N SER A 232 -8.67 14.36 4.10
CA SER A 232 -8.26 15.70 4.49
C SER A 232 -9.45 16.65 4.40
N PRO A 233 -9.43 17.79 5.12
CA PRO A 233 -10.49 18.80 5.04
C PRO A 233 -10.68 19.35 3.61
N ASP A 234 -9.67 19.23 2.75
CA ASP A 234 -9.68 19.65 1.35
C ASP A 234 -10.33 18.63 0.39
N LEU A 235 -11.05 17.64 0.92
CA LEU A 235 -11.63 16.50 0.18
C LEU A 235 -10.61 15.63 -0.57
N THR A 236 -9.31 15.75 -0.25
CA THR A 236 -8.29 14.84 -0.75
C THR A 236 -8.24 13.59 0.11
N TRP A 237 -8.08 12.44 -0.54
CA TRP A 237 -8.03 11.14 0.11
C TRP A 237 -6.68 10.50 -0.16
N HIS A 238 -5.92 10.24 0.89
CA HIS A 238 -4.61 9.64 0.76
C HIS A 238 -4.53 8.36 1.58
N ALA A 239 -3.87 7.34 1.01
CA ALA A 239 -3.62 6.12 1.72
C ALA A 239 -2.50 6.32 2.74
N PHE A 240 -2.71 5.86 3.97
CA PHE A 240 -1.73 5.96 5.06
C PHE A 240 -1.32 4.59 5.60
N ALA A 241 -1.99 3.51 5.19
CA ALA A 241 -1.60 2.16 5.57
C ALA A 241 -1.96 1.11 4.51
N TYR A 242 -1.22 0.00 4.52
CA TYR A 242 -1.42 -1.16 3.65
C TYR A 242 -1.19 -2.49 4.39
N THR A 243 -2.01 -3.49 4.07
CA THR A 243 -1.82 -4.89 4.49
C THR A 243 -2.32 -5.89 3.43
N ASP A 244 -1.64 -7.04 3.24
CA ASP A 244 -1.99 -8.17 2.35
C ASP A 244 -1.75 -9.55 3.01
#